data_AF-A0A9E4L9C7-F1
#
_entry.id   AF-A0A9E4L9C7-F1
#
_cell.length_a   1.000
_cell.length_b   1.000
_cell.length_c   1.000
_cell.angle_alpha   90.00
_cell.angle_beta   90.00
_cell.angle_gamma   90.00
#
_symmetry.space_group_name_H-M   'P 1'
#
loop_
_entity.id
_entity.type
_entity.pdbx_description
1 polymer ?
#
loop_
_entity_poly.entity_id
_entity_poly.type
_entity_poly.pdbx_seq_one_letter_code
_entity_poly.pdbx_strand_id
1 'polypeptide(L)' 'MGNLTIRNLDDGVIETLKAQAKANQRSLEAEVRYVLTQRADQRVRMADFRQRTAAIAAATSKAAQTDSVELLRKDRER' A
#
# COMPACT_ATOMS: atom_id res chain seq x y z
N MET A 1 -7.21 23.01 0.31
CA MET A 1 -8.69 22.98 0.36
C MET A 1 -9.19 22.69 -1.04
N GLY A 2 -10.11 21.74 -1.18
CA GLY A 2 -10.78 21.40 -2.43
C GLY A 2 -12.10 20.74 -2.07
N ASN A 3 -13.16 21.03 -2.84
CA ASN A 3 -14.47 20.40 -2.66
C ASN A 3 -14.67 19.36 -3.76
N LEU A 4 -15.06 18.14 -3.38
CA LEU A 4 -15.36 17.05 -4.30
C LEU A 4 -16.80 16.62 -4.09
N THR A 5 -17.61 16.70 -5.15
CA THR A 5 -18.99 16.19 -5.15
C THR A 5 -19.04 14.89 -5.96
N ILE A 6 -19.42 13.80 -5.31
CA ILE A 6 -19.63 12.49 -5.97
C ILE A 6 -21.14 12.34 -6.19
N ARG A 7 -21.56 12.28 -7.45
CA ARG A 7 -22.97 12.10 -7.82
C ARG A 7 -23.26 10.62 -8.07
N ASN A 8 -24.52 10.23 -7.89
CA ASN A 8 -25.03 8.87 -8.15
C ASN A 8 -24.22 7.79 -7.42
N LEU A 9 -23.84 8.06 -6.17
CA LEU A 9 -23.23 7.05 -5.32
C LEU A 9 -24.31 6.10 -4.82
N ASP A 10 -24.03 4.80 -4.90
CA ASP A 10 -24.93 3.76 -4.40
C ASP A 10 -25.19 3.94 -2.89
N ASP A 11 -26.46 3.89 -2.50
CA ASP A 11 -26.89 4.09 -1.11
C ASP A 11 -26.30 3.03 -0.17
N GLY A 12 -26.06 1.80 -0.63
CA GLY A 12 -25.39 0.76 0.14
C GLY A 12 -23.93 1.11 0.45
N VAL A 13 -23.26 1.82 -0.46
CA VAL A 13 -21.90 2.33 -0.22
C VAL A 13 -21.92 3.45 0.82
N ILE A 14 -22.92 4.34 0.76
CA ILE A 14 -23.11 5.41 1.74
C ILE A 14 -23.30 4.82 3.15
N GLU A 15 -24.18 3.83 3.30
CA GLU A 15 -24.44 3.21 4.60
C GLU A 15 -23.23 2.47 5.15
N THR A 16 -22.47 1.78 4.28
CA THR A 16 -21.21 1.14 4.67
C THR A 16 -20.20 2.15 5.19
N LEU A 17 -20.04 3.29 4.50
CA LEU A 17 -19.12 4.35 4.92
C LEU A 17 -19.57 5.03 6.22
N LYS A 18 -20.88 5.20 6.44
CA LYS A 18 -21.42 5.70 7.72
C LYS A 18 -21.12 4.73 8.87
N ALA A 19 -21.31 3.43 8.65
CA ALA A 19 -21.00 2.41 9.65
C ALA A 19 -19.49 2.40 10.00
N GLN A 20 -18.62 2.50 8.99
CA GLN A 20 -17.17 2.62 9.19
C GLN A 20 -16.79 3.90 9.94
N ALA A 21 -17.38 5.04 9.58
CA ALA A 21 -17.14 6.31 10.25
C ALA A 21 -17.51 6.23 11.74
N LYS A 22 -18.66 5.62 12.06
CA LYS A 22 -19.12 5.39 13.44
C LYS A 22 -18.16 4.46 14.20
N ALA A 23 -17.73 3.36 13.59
CA ALA A 23 -16.79 2.42 14.20
C ALA A 23 -15.43 3.08 14.50
N ASN A 24 -14.99 3.97 13.61
CA ASN A 24 -13.73 4.70 13.72
C ASN A 24 -13.86 6.04 14.48
N GLN A 25 -15.00 6.30 15.12
CA GLN A 25 -15.27 7.50 15.94
C GLN A 25 -14.97 8.83 15.22
N ARG A 26 -15.27 8.89 13.92
CA ARG A 26 -15.02 10.05 13.06
C ARG A 26 -16.26 10.43 12.27
N SER A 27 -16.30 11.67 11.77
CA SER A 27 -17.36 12.09 10.85
C SER A 27 -17.25 11.35 9.52
N LEU A 28 -18.37 11.23 8.80
CA LEU A 28 -18.40 10.63 7.47
C LEU A 28 -17.42 11.32 6.51
N GLU A 29 -17.35 12.65 6.55
CA GLU A 29 -16.40 13.41 5.74
C GLU A 29 -14.95 13.09 6.10
N ALA A 30 -14.63 12.98 7.40
CA ALA A 30 -13.30 12.63 7.85
C ALA A 30 -12.91 11.20 7.44
N GLU A 31 -13.86 10.26 7.47
CA GLU A 31 -13.65 8.89 6.99
C GLU A 31 -13.39 8.87 5.48
N VAL A 32 -14.25 9.52 4.68
CA VAL A 32 -14.09 9.58 3.23
C VAL A 32 -12.75 10.23 2.85
N ARG A 33 -12.38 11.33 3.53
CA ARG A 33 -11.08 11.97 3.32
C ARG A 33 -9.93 11.02 3.65
N TYR A 34 -10.01 10.31 4.77
CA TYR A 34 -8.98 9.35 5.17
C TYR A 34 -8.81 8.23 4.13
N VAL A 35 -9.92 7.62 3.69
CA VAL A 35 -9.89 6.55 2.69
C VAL A 35 -9.31 7.04 1.36
N LEU A 36 -9.73 8.23 0.89
CA LEU A 36 -9.20 8.80 -0.35
C LEU A 36 -7.70 9.07 -0.25
N THR A 37 -7.23 9.68 0.84
CA THR A 37 -5.81 9.92 1.08
C THR A 37 -5.02 8.62 1.13
N GLN A 38 -5.51 7.63 1.89
CA GLN A 38 -4.84 6.34 2.03
C GLN A 38 -4.70 5.63 0.67
N ARG A 39 -5.74 5.66 -0.16
CA ARG A 39 -5.73 5.04 -1.50
C ARG A 39 -4.83 5.80 -2.49
N ALA A 40 -4.84 7.13 -2.45
CA ALA A 40 -3.94 7.95 -3.26
C ALA A 40 -2.47 7.65 -2.90
N ASP A 41 -2.14 7.65 -1.62
CA ASP A 41 -0.81 7.34 -1.10
C ASP A 41 -0.36 5.92 -1.46
N GLN A 42 -1.22 4.92 -1.23
CA GLN A 42 -0.89 3.53 -1.55
C GLN A 42 -0.53 3.35 -3.03
N ARG A 43 -1.26 4.00 -3.94
CA ARG A 43 -0.99 3.90 -5.37
C ARG A 43 0.39 4.45 -5.73
N VAL A 44 0.76 5.61 -5.15
CA VAL A 44 2.08 6.22 -5.35
C VAL A 44 3.18 5.33 -4.77
N ARG A 45 3.02 4.86 -3.53
CA ARG A 45 3.99 3.99 -2.86
C ARG A 45 4.19 2.66 -3.60
N MET A 46 3.13 2.06 -4.12
CA MET A 46 3.21 0.79 -4.88
C MET A 46 3.82 0.98 -6.27
N ALA A 47 3.68 2.14 -6.89
CA ALA A 47 4.37 2.46 -8.14
C ALA A 47 5.87 2.64 -7.90
N ASP A 48 6.25 3.43 -6.89
CA ASP A 48 7.65 3.64 -6.49
C ASP A 48 8.30 2.33 -6.05
N PHE A 49 7.62 1.53 -5.23
CA PHE A 49 8.08 0.21 -4.82
C PHE A 49 8.38 -0.68 -6.03
N ARG A 50 7.44 -0.83 -6.97
CA ARG A 50 7.63 -1.64 -8.18
C ARG A 50 8.81 -1.15 -9.02
N GLN A 51 8.97 0.16 -9.17
CA GLN A 51 10.09 0.73 -9.91
C GLN A 51 11.44 0.41 -9.24
N ARG A 52 11.53 0.56 -7.92
CA ARG A 52 12.75 0.23 -7.15
C ARG A 52 13.06 -1.26 -7.19
N THR A 53 12.07 -2.12 -7.01
CA THR A 53 12.26 -3.57 -7.09
C THR A 53 12.71 -3.99 -8.48
N ALA A 54 12.16 -3.40 -9.54
CA ALA A 54 12.61 -3.65 -10.91
C ALA A 54 14.06 -3.20 -11.13
N ALA A 55 14.47 -2.05 -10.59
CA ALA A 55 15.85 -1.58 -10.67
C ALA A 55 16.83 -2.50 -9.92
N ILE A 56 16.45 -2.95 -8.72
CA ILE A 56 17.25 -3.92 -7.95
C ILE A 56 17.35 -5.25 -8.71
N ALA A 57 16.22 -5.77 -9.21
CA ALA A 57 16.21 -7.01 -9.97
C ALA A 57 17.07 -6.91 -11.25
N ALA A 58 17.04 -5.78 -11.95
CA ALA A 58 17.91 -5.55 -13.10
C ALA A 58 19.39 -5.54 -12.68
N ALA A 59 19.74 -4.86 -11.58
CA ALA A 59 21.10 -4.79 -11.07
C ALA A 59 21.64 -6.15 -10.58
N THR A 60 20.77 -7.00 -10.01
CA THR A 60 21.16 -8.32 -9.49
C THR A 60 20.96 -9.46 -10.49
N SER A 61 20.28 -9.22 -11.62
CA SER A 61 19.92 -10.25 -12.61
C SER A 61 21.09 -11.05 -13.19
N LYS A 62 22.30 -10.47 -13.21
CA LYS A 62 23.51 -11.11 -13.76
C LYS A 62 24.44 -11.69 -12.69
N ALA A 63 24.14 -11.48 -11.42
CA ALA A 63 24.95 -12.01 -10.32
C ALA A 63 24.44 -13.40 -9.95
N ALA A 64 25.33 -14.40 -9.95
CA ALA A 64 25.02 -15.69 -9.34
C ALA A 64 24.82 -15.47 -7.83
N GLN A 65 23.58 -15.62 -7.35
CA GLN A 65 23.30 -15.56 -5.92
C GLN A 65 23.67 -16.89 -5.30
N THR A 66 24.53 -16.86 -4.27
CA THR A 66 24.82 -18.03 -3.45
C THR A 66 23.60 -18.35 -2.58
N ASP A 67 23.26 -19.63 -2.46
CA ASP A 67 22.21 -20.09 -1.56
C ASP A 67 22.51 -19.64 -0.12
N SER A 68 21.51 -19.08 0.54
CA SER A 68 21.61 -18.65 1.94
C SER A 68 21.94 -19.82 2.87
N VAL A 69 21.52 -21.04 2.54
CA VAL A 69 21.83 -22.26 3.31
C VAL A 69 23.34 -22.54 3.31
N GLU A 70 24.03 -22.32 2.18
CA GLU A 70 25.48 -22.51 2.07
C GLU A 70 26.24 -21.46 2.90
N LEU A 71 25.77 -20.21 2.89
CA LEU A 71 26.35 -19.12 3.69
C LEU A 71 26.21 -19.38 5.19
N LEU A 72 25.03 -19.81 5.64
CA LEU A 72 24.76 -20.14 7.04
C LEU A 72 25.57 -21.34 7.53
N ARG A 73 25.87 -22.30 6.65
CA ARG A 73 26.71 -23.45 6.97
C ARG A 73 28.16 -23.02 7.23
N LYS A 74 28.73 -22.18 6.35
CA LYS A 74 30.09 -21.64 6.48
C LYS A 74 30.28 -20.84 7.76
N ASP A 75 29.26 -20.07 8.17
CA ASP A 75 29.32 -19.27 9.40
C ASP A 75 29.28 -20.14 10.67
N ARG A 76 28.53 -21.26 10.65
CA ARG A 76 28.47 -22.21 11.77
C ARG A 76 29.75 -23.02 11.96
N GLU A 77 30.52 -23.21 10.89
CA GLU A 77 31.78 -23.97 10.90
C GLU A 77 33.00 -23.11 11.29
N ARG A 78 32.80 -21.83 11.64
CA ARG A 78 33.83 -20.88 12.08
C ARG A 78 33.92 -20.79 13.60
#